data_AF-A0A7V9ED20-F1
#
_entry.id   AF-A0A7V9ED20-F1
#
_cell.length_a   1.000
_cell.length_b   1.000
_cell.length_c   1.000
_cell.angle_alpha   90.00
_cell.angle_beta   90.00
_cell.angle_gamma   90.00
#
_symmetry.space_group_name_H-M   'P 1'
#
loop_
_entity.id
_entity.type
_entity.pdbx_description
1 polymer ?
#
loop_
_entity_poly.entity_id
_entity_poly.type
_entity_poly.pdbx_seq_one_letter_code
_entity_poly.pdbx_strand_id
1 'polypeptide(L)'
;MSRRRILGAVAAAVALALAFVLLVAEGDESVVREPATTVGSPPAREPTPTDAAGSAEPKAPSSPRQPPATILTNGPRRDVARAISDLVQAVELGDGEAFCALVGRRPGDAEGIEALRACGRQARIDPFTLPTSDELSVREVEVKGPSAVARLGGGQTVTLQRSGGRWRVRSFTPAAR
;
A
#
# COMPACT_ATOMS: atom_id res chain seq x y z
N MET A 1 -18.91 -45.63 -26.82
CA MET A 1 -19.91 -45.11 -25.84
C MET A 1 -19.49 -45.65 -24.46
N SER A 2 -19.62 -44.98 -23.31
CA SER A 2 -20.54 -43.92 -22.90
C SER A 2 -19.86 -42.86 -22.01
N ARG A 3 -20.27 -41.58 -22.09
CA ARG A 3 -19.73 -40.44 -21.30
C ARG A 3 -20.87 -39.63 -20.63
N ARG A 4 -21.70 -40.23 -19.76
CA ARG A 4 -22.90 -39.56 -19.18
C ARG A 4 -23.27 -39.97 -17.73
N ARG A 5 -22.34 -40.00 -16.76
CA ARG A 5 -22.66 -40.23 -15.32
C ARG A 5 -21.80 -39.46 -14.29
N ILE A 6 -21.38 -38.22 -14.57
CA ILE A 6 -20.75 -37.32 -13.55
C ILE A 6 -21.24 -35.87 -13.69
N LEU A 7 -22.56 -35.67 -13.81
CA LEU A 7 -23.21 -34.38 -13.58
C LEU A 7 -24.39 -34.61 -12.62
N GLY A 8 -24.29 -34.08 -11.40
CA GLY A 8 -25.33 -34.28 -10.38
C GLY A 8 -24.97 -34.03 -8.91
N ALA A 9 -23.78 -33.49 -8.59
CA ALA A 9 -23.31 -33.39 -7.19
C ALA A 9 -22.71 -32.03 -6.77
N VAL A 10 -22.76 -30.98 -7.61
CA VAL A 10 -22.15 -29.66 -7.32
C VAL A 10 -23.14 -28.50 -7.48
N ALA A 11 -24.44 -28.75 -7.23
CA ALA A 11 -25.50 -27.74 -7.32
C ALA A 11 -25.93 -27.17 -5.95
N ALA A 12 -25.54 -27.80 -4.83
CA ALA A 12 -26.05 -27.48 -3.50
C ALA A 12 -25.23 -26.40 -2.75
N ALA A 13 -23.96 -26.17 -3.10
CA ALA A 13 -23.06 -25.30 -2.33
C ALA A 13 -23.29 -23.79 -2.55
N VAL A 14 -23.93 -23.38 -3.65
CA VAL A 14 -24.05 -21.96 -4.04
C VAL A 14 -25.18 -21.23 -3.28
N ALA A 15 -26.19 -21.96 -2.81
CA ALA A 15 -27.38 -21.38 -2.18
C ALA A 15 -27.14 -20.75 -0.80
N LEU A 16 -26.10 -21.18 -0.07
CA LEU A 16 -25.89 -20.82 1.34
C LEU A 16 -25.02 -19.56 1.54
N ALA A 17 -24.26 -19.13 0.53
CA ALA A 17 -23.38 -17.96 0.61
C ALA A 17 -24.12 -16.61 0.44
N LEU A 18 -25.30 -16.61 -0.18
CA LEU A 18 -26.07 -15.38 -0.47
C LEU A 18 -26.80 -14.80 0.75
N ALA A 19 -26.95 -15.57 1.84
CA ALA A 19 -27.70 -15.15 3.03
C ALA A 19 -26.94 -14.15 3.93
N PHE A 20 -25.61 -14.03 3.79
CA PHE A 20 -24.77 -13.23 4.72
C PHE A 20 -24.48 -11.79 4.23
N VAL A 21 -25.13 -11.35 3.13
CA VAL A 21 -24.82 -10.07 2.44
C VAL A 21 -25.80 -8.94 2.81
N LEU A 22 -26.80 -9.20 3.67
CA LEU A 22 -27.93 -8.30 3.92
C LEU A 22 -28.12 -7.85 5.39
N LEU A 23 -27.10 -7.93 6.24
CA LEU A 23 -27.29 -7.74 7.70
C LEU A 23 -26.21 -6.92 8.45
N VAL A 24 -25.71 -5.85 7.83
CA VAL A 24 -25.20 -4.68 8.57
C VAL A 24 -25.61 -3.40 7.83
N ALA A 25 -26.68 -2.76 8.32
CA ALA A 25 -27.14 -1.42 7.94
C ALA A 25 -27.89 -0.81 9.13
N GLU A 26 -28.06 0.52 9.10
CA GLU A 26 -28.68 1.36 10.14
C GLU A 26 -27.91 1.46 11.47
N GLY A 27 -28.00 2.64 12.09
CA GLY A 27 -27.10 3.10 13.16
C GLY A 27 -26.85 4.61 13.04
N ASP A 28 -27.94 5.36 12.94
CA ASP A 28 -27.96 6.77 12.49
C ASP A 28 -27.77 7.77 13.65
N GLU A 29 -27.53 9.02 13.26
CA GLU A 29 -27.51 10.29 14.01
C GLU A 29 -27.60 10.33 15.56
N SER A 30 -26.67 11.09 16.16
CA SER A 30 -26.91 11.80 17.42
C SER A 30 -26.08 13.08 17.49
N VAL A 31 -26.70 14.20 17.09
CA VAL A 31 -26.13 15.55 17.22
C VAL A 31 -26.31 16.03 18.66
N VAL A 32 -25.24 15.96 19.46
CA VAL A 32 -25.20 16.61 20.79
C VAL A 32 -24.55 17.99 20.67
N ARG A 33 -25.38 19.04 20.67
CA ARG A 33 -24.97 20.39 21.06
C ARG A 33 -25.04 20.48 22.58
N GLU A 34 -23.97 20.93 23.23
CA GLU A 34 -24.06 21.57 24.54
C GLU A 34 -23.72 23.07 24.42
N PRO A 35 -24.44 23.96 25.13
CA PRO A 35 -24.28 25.41 25.02
C PRO A 35 -23.18 25.98 25.94
N ALA A 36 -22.86 27.25 25.72
CA ALA A 36 -21.76 27.97 26.36
C ALA A 36 -21.91 28.23 27.86
N THR A 37 -20.77 28.42 28.53
CA THR A 37 -20.68 29.19 29.78
C THR A 37 -19.64 30.31 29.63
N THR A 38 -20.12 31.56 29.51
CA THR A 38 -19.28 32.77 29.44
C THR A 38 -19.01 33.33 30.84
N VAL A 39 -17.78 33.74 31.14
CA VAL A 39 -17.46 34.50 32.37
C VAL A 39 -16.48 35.66 32.09
N GLY A 40 -16.94 36.89 32.33
CA GLY A 40 -16.17 38.04 32.84
C GLY A 40 -14.90 38.54 32.12
N SER A 41 -15.01 39.72 31.49
CA SER A 41 -13.89 40.58 31.02
C SER A 41 -13.77 41.86 31.88
N PRO A 42 -12.78 42.78 31.66
CA PRO A 42 -11.37 42.61 31.28
C PRO A 42 -10.43 43.03 32.46
N PRO A 43 -9.91 44.27 32.70
CA PRO A 43 -9.64 45.49 31.91
C PRO A 43 -8.15 45.97 31.82
N ALA A 44 -7.79 46.49 30.64
CA ALA A 44 -6.84 47.60 30.33
C ALA A 44 -5.53 47.86 31.13
N ARG A 45 -4.40 47.92 30.38
CA ARG A 45 -3.40 49.02 30.47
C ARG A 45 -2.52 49.13 29.21
N GLU A 46 -2.77 50.18 28.42
CA GLU A 46 -1.79 50.86 27.54
C GLU A 46 -1.13 52.02 28.33
N PRO A 47 -0.06 52.73 27.85
CA PRO A 47 0.36 52.92 26.45
C PRO A 47 1.87 52.78 26.11
N THR A 48 2.13 53.02 24.81
CA THR A 48 3.33 53.32 23.96
C THR A 48 4.52 54.13 24.59
N PRO A 49 5.69 54.37 23.91
CA PRO A 49 5.93 54.47 22.45
C PRO A 49 7.30 54.01 21.84
N THR A 50 7.44 54.24 20.52
CA THR A 50 8.66 54.61 19.74
C THR A 50 9.49 53.54 19.00
N ASP A 51 9.55 53.80 17.68
CA ASP A 51 10.43 53.42 16.55
C ASP A 51 11.64 52.46 16.68
N ALA A 52 11.74 51.58 15.66
CA ALA A 52 12.93 51.47 14.82
C ALA A 52 12.58 51.00 13.39
N ALA A 53 13.26 51.55 12.37
CA ALA A 53 12.95 51.30 10.97
C ALA A 53 13.41 49.93 10.43
N GLY A 54 12.82 49.51 9.32
CA GLY A 54 12.92 48.16 8.76
C GLY A 54 14.32 47.64 8.40
N SER A 55 14.38 46.31 8.29
CA SER A 55 15.42 45.57 7.59
C SER A 55 14.76 44.46 6.75
N ALA A 56 15.31 44.19 5.57
CA ALA A 56 14.57 43.47 4.53
C ALA A 56 14.46 41.96 4.78
N GLU A 57 13.25 41.43 4.60
CA GLU A 57 12.96 39.99 4.53
C GLU A 57 13.68 39.35 3.32
N PRO A 58 14.60 38.39 3.53
CA PRO A 58 15.20 37.66 2.42
C PRO A 58 14.17 36.70 1.82
N LYS A 59 13.49 37.13 0.75
CA LYS A 59 12.60 36.26 -0.04
C LYS A 59 13.39 35.19 -0.78
N ALA A 60 13.73 34.13 -0.05
CA ALA A 60 14.12 32.86 -0.65
C ALA A 60 13.02 32.41 -1.63
N PRO A 61 13.35 32.00 -2.85
CA PRO A 61 12.34 31.55 -3.80
C PRO A 61 11.65 30.30 -3.25
N SER A 62 10.34 30.39 -3.01
CA SER A 62 9.53 29.25 -2.59
C SER A 62 9.56 28.17 -3.66
N SER A 63 10.43 27.17 -3.48
CA SER A 63 10.38 25.92 -4.23
C SER A 63 8.94 25.39 -4.23
N PRO A 64 8.38 24.98 -5.39
CA PRO A 64 7.01 24.51 -5.47
C PRO A 64 6.74 23.44 -4.41
N ARG A 65 5.84 23.76 -3.47
CA ARG A 65 5.51 22.90 -2.33
C ARG A 65 4.85 21.63 -2.87
N GLN A 66 5.65 20.59 -3.13
CA GLN A 66 5.14 19.31 -3.64
C GLN A 66 3.99 18.86 -2.74
N PRO A 67 2.79 18.61 -3.30
CA PRO A 67 1.66 18.16 -2.50
C PRO A 67 2.04 16.83 -1.83
N PRO A 68 1.60 16.58 -0.57
CA PRO A 68 1.92 15.35 0.13
C PRO A 68 1.51 14.15 -0.73
N ALA A 69 2.45 13.21 -0.89
CA ALA A 69 2.44 12.25 -1.99
C ALA A 69 1.10 11.49 -2.08
N THR A 70 0.29 11.85 -3.08
CA THR A 70 -1.11 11.42 -3.23
C THR A 70 -1.21 10.01 -3.83
N ILE A 71 -0.41 9.08 -3.29
CA ILE A 71 -0.10 7.76 -3.85
C ILE A 71 -1.04 6.68 -3.28
N LEU A 72 -1.56 6.87 -2.06
CA LEU A 72 -2.16 5.79 -1.27
C LEU A 72 -3.64 5.98 -0.90
N THR A 73 -4.31 7.06 -1.31
CA THR A 73 -5.70 7.32 -0.92
C THR A 73 -6.67 6.31 -1.53
N ASN A 74 -6.59 6.03 -2.84
CA ASN A 74 -7.26 4.89 -3.50
C ASN A 74 -6.70 4.64 -4.92
N GLY A 75 -7.02 3.48 -5.51
CA GLY A 75 -6.74 3.15 -6.91
C GLY A 75 -5.40 2.44 -7.19
N PRO A 76 -5.00 2.28 -8.48
CA PRO A 76 -3.96 1.33 -8.89
C PRO A 76 -2.58 1.52 -8.25
N ARG A 77 -2.21 2.74 -7.85
CA ARG A 77 -0.95 2.99 -7.12
C ARG A 77 -0.95 2.34 -5.72
N ARG A 78 -2.10 2.35 -5.03
CA ARG A 78 -2.30 1.68 -3.74
C ARG A 78 -2.23 0.16 -3.88
N ASP A 79 -2.77 -0.40 -4.96
CA ASP A 79 -2.68 -1.84 -5.25
C ASP A 79 -1.24 -2.29 -5.57
N VAL A 80 -0.46 -1.45 -6.26
CA VAL A 80 0.97 -1.68 -6.50
C VAL A 80 1.76 -1.60 -5.20
N ALA A 81 1.55 -0.57 -4.39
CA ALA A 81 2.23 -0.43 -3.10
C ALA A 81 1.93 -1.61 -2.17
N ARG A 82 0.65 -2.03 -2.06
CA ARG A 82 0.25 -3.24 -1.33
C ARG A 82 1.02 -4.47 -1.84
N ALA A 83 1.03 -4.73 -3.15
CA ALA A 83 1.72 -5.90 -3.70
C ALA A 83 3.26 -5.91 -3.49
N ILE A 84 3.86 -4.79 -3.09
CA ILE A 84 5.27 -4.71 -2.66
C ILE A 84 5.37 -5.01 -1.16
N SER A 85 4.49 -4.44 -0.32
CA SER A 85 4.41 -4.76 1.11
C SER A 85 4.10 -6.25 1.35
N ASP A 86 3.15 -6.81 0.61
CA ASP A 86 2.81 -8.24 0.65
C ASP A 86 4.03 -9.12 0.33
N LEU A 87 4.94 -8.65 -0.56
CA LEU A 87 6.15 -9.40 -0.96
C LEU A 87 7.20 -9.39 0.15
N VAL A 88 7.44 -8.23 0.76
CA VAL A 88 8.38 -8.09 1.90
C VAL A 88 7.87 -8.91 3.08
N GLN A 89 6.59 -8.76 3.44
CA GLN A 89 5.97 -9.52 4.52
C GLN A 89 6.05 -11.04 4.30
N ALA A 90 5.88 -11.51 3.06
CA ALA A 90 6.05 -12.92 2.73
C ALA A 90 7.50 -13.43 2.94
N VAL A 91 8.51 -12.60 2.70
CA VAL A 91 9.91 -12.95 3.04
C VAL A 91 10.12 -12.98 4.55
N GLU A 92 9.65 -11.97 5.28
CA GLU A 92 9.84 -11.84 6.74
C GLU A 92 9.16 -12.96 7.53
N LEU A 93 7.95 -13.37 7.11
CA LEU A 93 7.23 -14.50 7.70
C LEU A 93 7.76 -15.87 7.22
N GLY A 94 8.67 -15.90 6.26
CA GLY A 94 9.14 -17.13 5.63
C GLY A 94 8.13 -17.81 4.70
N ASP A 95 7.05 -17.13 4.32
CA ASP A 95 5.97 -17.63 3.47
C ASP A 95 6.40 -17.70 2.00
N GLY A 96 6.98 -18.84 1.66
CA GLY A 96 7.35 -19.18 0.30
C GLY A 96 6.19 -19.23 -0.68
N GLU A 97 4.97 -19.62 -0.29
CA GLU A 97 3.85 -19.73 -1.22
C GLU A 97 3.32 -18.34 -1.63
N ALA A 98 3.11 -17.45 -0.65
CA ALA A 98 2.70 -16.07 -0.92
C ALA A 98 3.73 -15.35 -1.80
N PHE A 99 5.02 -15.47 -1.49
CA PHE A 99 6.10 -14.94 -2.32
C PHE A 99 6.08 -15.52 -3.74
N CYS A 100 6.01 -16.85 -3.89
CA CYS A 100 5.90 -17.52 -5.19
C CYS A 100 4.71 -16.98 -6.01
N ALA A 101 3.55 -16.79 -5.39
CA ALA A 101 2.37 -16.23 -6.05
C ALA A 101 2.58 -14.77 -6.51
N LEU A 102 3.26 -13.95 -5.69
CA LEU A 102 3.56 -12.55 -5.98
C LEU A 102 4.63 -12.37 -7.07
N VAL A 103 5.65 -13.24 -7.17
CA VAL A 103 6.58 -13.22 -8.33
C VAL A 103 6.04 -13.97 -9.56
N GLY A 104 4.89 -14.63 -9.43
CA GLY A 104 4.28 -15.43 -10.49
C GLY A 104 5.12 -16.64 -10.87
N ARG A 105 5.46 -17.46 -9.88
CA ARG A 105 6.17 -18.74 -9.99
C ARG A 105 5.41 -19.82 -9.22
N ARG A 106 5.94 -21.04 -9.20
CA ARG A 106 5.45 -22.15 -8.37
C ARG A 106 6.61 -22.69 -7.53
N PRO A 107 6.38 -23.06 -6.26
CA PRO A 107 7.44 -23.61 -5.41
C PRO A 107 7.94 -24.97 -5.91
N GLY A 108 7.07 -25.77 -6.54
CA GLY A 108 7.28 -27.20 -6.71
C GLY A 108 6.92 -27.91 -5.41
N ASP A 109 7.74 -28.87 -5.00
CA ASP A 109 7.59 -29.62 -3.74
C ASP A 109 8.34 -28.96 -2.56
N ALA A 110 8.83 -27.73 -2.73
CA ALA A 110 9.54 -26.96 -1.71
C ALA A 110 8.57 -26.15 -0.84
N GLU A 111 8.90 -25.96 0.43
CA GLU A 111 8.08 -25.21 1.40
C GLU A 111 8.86 -24.05 2.05
N GLY A 112 8.14 -23.09 2.63
CA GLY A 112 8.69 -21.98 3.42
C GLY A 112 9.91 -21.28 2.81
N ILE A 113 11.02 -21.25 3.56
CA ILE A 113 12.30 -20.64 3.16
C ILE A 113 12.91 -21.30 1.90
N GLU A 114 12.63 -22.58 1.65
CA GLU A 114 13.12 -23.25 0.44
C GLU A 114 12.31 -22.84 -0.79
N ALA A 115 11.00 -22.69 -0.65
CA ALA A 115 10.13 -22.10 -1.66
C ALA A 115 10.51 -20.64 -1.98
N LEU A 116 10.82 -19.81 -0.97
CA LEU A 116 11.38 -18.46 -1.18
C LEU A 116 12.61 -18.51 -2.10
N ARG A 117 13.59 -19.35 -1.75
CA ARG A 117 14.83 -19.51 -2.51
C ARG A 117 14.58 -20.07 -3.93
N ALA A 118 13.67 -21.03 -4.08
CA ALA A 118 13.33 -21.64 -5.36
C ALA A 118 12.64 -20.63 -6.30
N CYS A 119 11.59 -19.96 -5.84
CA CYS A 119 10.87 -18.95 -6.62
C CYS A 119 11.71 -17.69 -6.87
N GLY A 120 12.57 -17.30 -5.92
CA GLY A 120 13.52 -16.21 -6.10
C GLY A 120 14.50 -16.46 -7.26
N ARG A 121 15.14 -17.64 -7.30
CA ARG A 121 15.97 -18.07 -8.43
C ARG A 121 15.19 -18.08 -9.75
N GLN A 122 13.96 -18.62 -9.76
CA GLN A 122 13.10 -18.63 -10.95
C GLN A 122 12.67 -17.21 -11.41
N ALA A 123 12.62 -16.24 -10.49
CA ALA A 123 12.25 -14.84 -10.75
C ALA A 123 13.44 -13.93 -11.05
N ARG A 124 14.67 -14.36 -10.74
CA ARG A 124 15.89 -13.51 -10.65
C ARG A 124 15.72 -12.36 -9.64
N ILE A 125 15.10 -12.68 -8.50
CA ILE A 125 14.93 -11.79 -7.35
C ILE A 125 15.45 -12.56 -6.13
N ASP A 126 16.48 -12.05 -5.46
CA ASP A 126 16.93 -12.64 -4.19
C ASP A 126 16.04 -12.08 -3.06
N PRO A 127 15.19 -12.89 -2.40
CA PRO A 127 14.33 -12.43 -1.32
C PRO A 127 15.12 -11.76 -0.18
N PHE A 128 16.36 -12.19 0.08
CA PHE A 128 17.19 -11.66 1.16
C PHE A 128 17.96 -10.37 0.77
N THR A 129 17.62 -9.78 -0.37
CA THR A 129 18.09 -8.44 -0.79
C THR A 129 16.99 -7.38 -0.88
N LEU A 130 15.75 -7.77 -0.57
CA LEU A 130 14.64 -6.83 -0.36
C LEU A 130 14.84 -6.05 0.95
N PRO A 131 14.31 -4.81 1.06
CA PRO A 131 14.26 -4.11 2.35
C PRO A 131 13.31 -4.85 3.31
N THR A 132 13.53 -4.70 4.61
CA THR A 132 12.57 -5.10 5.65
C THR A 132 11.35 -4.17 5.68
N SER A 133 10.30 -4.53 6.41
CA SER A 133 9.05 -3.77 6.46
C SER A 133 9.17 -2.43 7.19
N ASP A 134 10.16 -2.24 8.06
CA ASP A 134 10.52 -0.96 8.67
C ASP A 134 11.40 -0.09 7.75
N GLU A 135 12.23 -0.68 6.89
CA GLU A 135 12.95 0.02 5.81
C GLU A 135 12.05 0.38 4.61
N LEU A 136 10.93 -0.32 4.42
CA LEU A 136 10.09 -0.24 3.23
C LEU A 136 9.32 1.09 3.13
N SER A 137 9.92 2.06 2.44
CA SER A 137 9.29 3.33 2.06
C SER A 137 9.01 3.36 0.55
N VAL A 138 7.75 3.36 0.12
CA VAL A 138 7.38 3.54 -1.30
C VAL A 138 7.32 5.03 -1.63
N ARG A 139 8.30 5.55 -2.37
CA ARG A 139 8.46 7.00 -2.66
C ARG A 139 7.68 7.46 -3.88
N GLU A 140 7.65 6.65 -4.93
CA GLU A 140 7.02 6.99 -6.21
C GLU A 140 6.43 5.73 -6.85
N VAL A 141 5.26 5.85 -7.48
CA VAL A 141 4.63 4.76 -8.24
C VAL A 141 4.09 5.29 -9.57
N GLU A 142 4.71 4.85 -10.66
CA GLU A 142 4.22 5.06 -12.02
C GLU A 142 3.45 3.83 -12.49
N VAL A 143 2.25 4.02 -13.05
CA VAL A 143 1.40 2.94 -13.59
C VAL A 143 1.05 3.26 -15.03
N LYS A 144 1.37 2.33 -15.93
CA LYS A 144 1.16 2.41 -17.39
C LYS A 144 0.40 1.16 -17.84
N GLY A 145 -0.92 1.25 -17.79
CA GLY A 145 -1.83 0.15 -18.14
C GLY A 145 -1.57 -1.12 -17.29
N PRO A 146 -1.17 -2.26 -17.89
CA PRO A 146 -0.87 -3.49 -17.16
C PRO A 146 0.54 -3.52 -16.53
N SER A 147 1.33 -2.45 -16.64
CA SER A 147 2.70 -2.36 -16.09
C SER A 147 2.81 -1.26 -15.04
N ALA A 148 3.69 -1.44 -14.06
CA ALA A 148 4.01 -0.43 -13.07
C ALA A 148 5.49 -0.46 -12.68
N VAL A 149 6.01 0.71 -12.27
CA VAL A 149 7.36 0.87 -11.71
C VAL A 149 7.22 1.64 -10.40
N ALA A 150 7.84 1.14 -9.34
CA ALA A 150 7.87 1.78 -8.04
C ALA A 150 9.32 2.05 -7.61
N ARG A 151 9.59 3.24 -7.07
CA ARG A 151 10.87 3.61 -6.45
C ARG A 151 10.72 3.58 -4.93
N LEU A 152 11.67 2.96 -4.25
CA LEU A 152 11.64 2.77 -2.80
C LEU A 152 12.63 3.70 -2.07
N GLY A 153 12.67 3.58 -0.75
CA GLY A 153 13.81 3.98 0.09
C GLY A 153 15.13 3.41 -0.42
N GLY A 154 16.25 4.06 -0.06
CA GLY A 154 17.59 3.69 -0.55
C GLY A 154 17.83 3.86 -2.06
N GLY A 155 16.81 4.14 -2.88
CA GLY A 155 16.93 4.23 -4.34
C GLY A 155 16.69 2.90 -5.08
N GLN A 156 16.23 1.86 -4.38
CA GLN A 156 15.84 0.58 -4.99
C GLN A 156 14.64 0.78 -5.94
N THR A 157 14.49 -0.07 -6.96
CA THR A 157 13.38 -0.01 -7.93
C THR A 157 12.71 -1.37 -8.12
N VAL A 158 11.37 -1.38 -8.09
CA VAL A 158 10.55 -2.57 -8.35
C VAL A 158 9.78 -2.41 -9.65
N THR A 159 9.81 -3.41 -10.52
CA THR A 159 8.96 -3.46 -11.73
C THR A 159 7.87 -4.51 -11.54
N LEU A 160 6.62 -4.16 -11.80
CA LEU A 160 5.46 -5.02 -11.64
C LEU A 160 4.64 -5.11 -12.93
N GLN A 161 3.94 -6.23 -13.12
CA GLN A 161 3.01 -6.45 -14.21
C GLN A 161 1.72 -7.09 -13.69
N ARG A 162 0.57 -6.59 -14.15
CA ARG A 162 -0.76 -7.11 -13.81
C ARG A 162 -1.06 -8.35 -14.65
N SER A 163 -1.41 -9.46 -14.00
CA SER A 163 -1.67 -10.75 -14.65
C SER A 163 -2.71 -11.54 -13.87
N GLY A 164 -3.86 -11.83 -14.50
CA GLY A 164 -5.01 -12.43 -13.82
C GLY A 164 -5.58 -11.53 -12.71
N GLY A 165 -5.76 -10.24 -13.02
CA GLY A 165 -6.27 -9.22 -12.07
C GLY A 165 -5.28 -8.76 -10.98
N ARG A 166 -4.37 -9.63 -10.52
CA ARG A 166 -3.34 -9.36 -9.50
C ARG A 166 -2.11 -8.68 -10.10
N TRP A 167 -1.48 -7.78 -9.35
CA TRP A 167 -0.11 -7.35 -9.63
C TRP A 167 0.87 -8.48 -9.29
N ARG A 168 1.96 -8.59 -10.07
CA ARG A 168 3.07 -9.52 -9.83
C ARG A 168 4.38 -8.82 -10.07
N VAL A 169 5.36 -9.07 -9.21
CA VAL A 169 6.70 -8.48 -9.32
C VAL A 169 7.47 -9.22 -10.43
N ARG A 170 8.16 -8.46 -11.27
CA ARG A 170 8.89 -8.94 -12.45
C ARG A 170 10.40 -8.79 -12.32
N SER A 171 10.85 -7.75 -11.64
CA SER A 171 12.25 -7.53 -11.29
C SER A 171 12.36 -6.64 -10.06
N PHE A 172 13.40 -6.86 -9.28
CA PHE A 172 13.86 -5.97 -8.23
C PHE A 172 15.28 -5.52 -8.59
N THR A 173 15.52 -4.22 -8.54
CA THR A 173 16.86 -3.62 -8.72
C THR A 173 17.25 -3.01 -7.39
N PRO A 174 18.29 -3.53 -6.71
CA PRO A 174 18.80 -2.93 -5.47
C PRO A 174 19.41 -1.54 -5.75
N ALA A 175 19.69 -0.79 -4.69
CA ALA A 175 20.44 0.45 -4.79
C ALA A 175 21.84 0.21 -5.40
N ALA A 176 22.33 1.16 -6.17
CA ALA A 176 23.75 1.21 -6.53
C ALA A 176 24.58 1.45 -5.25
N ARG A 177 25.72 0.77 -5.15
CA ARG A 177 26.73 0.96 -4.09
C ARG A 177 27.84 1.87 -4.59
#